data_AF-A0A3C0CW52-F1
#
_entry.id   AF-A0A3C0CW52-F1
#
_cell.length_a   1.000
_cell.length_b   1.000
_cell.length_c   1.000
_cell.angle_alpha   90.00
_cell.angle_beta   90.00
_cell.angle_gamma   90.00
#
_symmetry.space_group_name_H-M   'P 1'
#
loop_
_entity.id
_entity.type
_entity.pdbx_description
1 polymer ?
#
loop_
_entity_poly.entity_id
_entity_poly.type
_entity_poly.pdbx_seq_one_letter_code
_entity_poly.pdbx_strand_id
1 'polypeptide(L)' 'MQIGAMNNPMTDVVEEIESYAACGFDFIDLTLEPQMAYSATFPIARVQQALARTGLGVVGHTA' A
#
# COMPACT_ATOMS: atom_id res chain seq x y z
N MET A 1 -9.90 -17.24 -3.58
CA MET A 1 -10.27 -16.26 -2.54
C MET A 1 -9.04 -15.41 -2.32
N GLN A 2 -9.16 -14.07 -2.39
CA GLN A 2 -8.05 -13.15 -2.16
C GLN A 2 -8.18 -12.52 -0.78
N ILE A 3 -7.07 -12.39 -0.08
CA ILE A 3 -6.97 -11.79 1.25
C ILE A 3 -6.05 -10.56 1.16
N GLY A 4 -6.56 -9.41 1.56
CA GLY A 4 -5.82 -8.15 1.58
C GLY A 4 -5.75 -7.53 2.96
N ALA A 5 -4.86 -6.55 3.12
CA ALA A 5 -4.71 -5.74 4.32
C ALA A 5 -4.75 -4.26 3.95
N MET A 6 -5.46 -3.47 4.76
CA MET A 6 -5.51 -2.02 4.60
C MET A 6 -4.24 -1.39 5.17
N ASN A 7 -3.67 -0.42 4.46
CA ASN A 7 -2.52 0.31 5.00
C ASN A 7 -2.93 1.16 6.20
N ASN A 8 -2.00 1.35 7.14
CA ASN A 8 -2.15 2.31 8.22
C ASN A 8 -1.71 3.69 7.71
N PRO A 9 -2.60 4.70 7.64
CA PRO A 9 -2.28 6.04 7.11
C PRO A 9 -1.23 6.81 7.93
N MET A 10 -0.82 6.28 9.09
CA MET A 10 0.27 6.81 9.93
C MET A 10 1.64 6.16 9.66
N THR A 11 1.71 5.15 8.78
CA THR A 11 2.94 4.38 8.49
C THR A 11 3.40 4.58 7.04
N ASP A 12 4.67 4.33 6.73
CA ASP A 12 5.16 4.36 5.35
C ASP A 12 4.53 3.20 4.56
N VAL A 13 3.70 3.54 3.57
CA VAL A 13 3.00 2.57 2.72
C VAL A 13 3.97 1.63 2.00
N VAL A 14 5.20 2.06 1.70
CA VAL A 14 6.20 1.19 1.07
C VAL A 14 6.62 0.05 2.00
N GLU A 15 6.80 0.34 3.29
CA GLU A 15 7.16 -0.66 4.30
C GLU A 15 6.01 -1.66 4.51
N GLU A 16 4.77 -1.17 4.48
CA GLU A 16 3.59 -2.03 4.56
C GLU A 16 3.45 -2.94 3.34
N ILE A 17 3.72 -2.45 2.12
CA ILE A 17 3.71 -3.29 0.91
C ILE A 17 4.72 -4.44 1.03
N GLU A 18 5.92 -4.17 1.54
CA GLU A 18 6.95 -5.20 1.74
C GLU A 18 6.53 -6.21 2.81
N SER A 19 5.99 -5.72 3.93
CA SER A 19 5.53 -6.55 5.04
C SER A 19 4.35 -7.43 4.64
N TYR A 20 3.36 -6.87 3.94
CA TYR A 20 2.18 -7.60 3.48
C TYR A 20 2.52 -8.66 2.44
N ALA A 21 3.42 -8.35 1.52
CA ALA A 21 3.94 -9.36 0.60
C ALA A 21 4.68 -10.47 1.34
N ALA A 22 5.53 -10.15 2.32
CA ALA A 22 6.25 -11.13 3.13
C ALA A 22 5.32 -12.01 3.99
N CYS A 23 4.18 -11.47 4.43
CA CYS A 23 3.14 -12.21 5.16
C CYS A 23 2.22 -13.04 4.26
N GLY A 24 2.34 -12.94 2.93
CA GLY A 24 1.54 -13.72 1.98
C GLY A 24 0.14 -13.15 1.68
N PHE A 25 -0.06 -11.84 1.88
CA PHE A 25 -1.28 -11.18 1.40
C PHE A 25 -1.29 -11.08 -0.13
N ASP A 26 -2.48 -11.07 -0.70
CA ASP A 26 -2.70 -10.97 -2.15
C ASP A 26 -2.69 -9.53 -2.65
N PHE A 27 -3.14 -8.57 -1.82
CA PHE A 27 -3.19 -7.16 -2.17
C PHE A 27 -3.14 -6.24 -0.95
N ILE A 28 -2.70 -5.00 -1.17
CA ILE A 28 -2.90 -3.89 -0.23
C ILE A 28 -4.19 -3.15 -0.57
N ASP A 29 -5.02 -2.91 0.44
CA ASP A 29 -6.15 -1.99 0.37
C ASP A 29 -5.64 -0.58 0.72
N LEU A 30 -5.35 0.20 -0.33
CA LEU A 30 -4.69 1.50 -0.23
C LEU A 30 -5.71 2.61 0.06
N THR A 31 -5.65 3.17 1.27
CA THR A 31 -6.32 4.39 1.70
C THR A 31 -5.38 5.59 1.60
N LEU A 32 -5.89 6.68 1.01
CA LEU A 32 -5.15 7.95 0.88
C LEU A 32 -5.63 8.97 1.90
N GLU A 33 -5.29 8.73 3.16
CA GLU A 33 -5.63 9.61 4.28
C GLU A 33 -4.36 10.21 4.91
N PRO A 34 -4.43 11.43 5.47
CA PRO A 34 -3.33 11.96 6.26
C PRO A 34 -2.93 11.03 7.41
N GLN A 35 -1.65 10.95 7.79
CA GLN A 35 -0.57 11.88 7.42
C GLN A 35 0.40 11.33 6.37
N MET A 36 0.76 10.04 6.44
CA MET A 36 1.77 9.43 5.57
C MET A 36 1.21 9.00 4.22
N ALA A 37 -0.10 8.72 4.15
CA ALA A 37 -0.81 8.46 2.91
C ALA A 37 -1.51 9.71 2.35
N TYR A 38 -1.11 10.91 2.78
CA TYR A 38 -1.73 12.15 2.30
C TYR A 38 -1.52 12.33 0.80
N SER A 39 -2.63 12.43 0.06
CA SER A 39 -2.64 12.42 -1.41
C SER A 39 -1.75 13.47 -2.07
N ALA A 40 -1.63 14.67 -1.49
CA ALA A 40 -0.82 15.75 -2.05
C ALA A 40 0.70 15.49 -1.98
N THR A 41 1.14 14.66 -1.03
CA THR A 41 2.55 14.31 -0.81
C THR A 41 2.83 12.83 -1.00
N PHE A 42 1.85 12.07 -1.51
CA PHE A 42 1.94 10.63 -1.60
C PHE A 42 3.06 10.20 -2.56
N PRO A 43 3.98 9.31 -2.16
CA PRO A 43 5.15 8.97 -2.96
C PRO A 43 4.83 7.94 -4.06
N ILE A 44 4.01 8.31 -5.04
CA ILE A 44 3.47 7.43 -6.10
C ILE A 44 4.56 6.57 -6.74
N ALA A 45 5.68 7.17 -7.17
CA ALA A 45 6.75 6.44 -7.85
C ALA A 45 7.38 5.35 -6.97
N ARG A 46 7.56 5.61 -5.67
CA ARG A 46 8.12 4.62 -4.73
C ARG A 46 7.12 3.48 -4.48
N VAL A 47 5.85 3.82 -4.34
CA VAL A 47 4.76 2.84 -4.14
C VAL A 47 4.61 1.93 -5.35
N GLN A 48 4.63 2.49 -6.57
CA GLN A 48 4.61 1.70 -7.81
C GLN A 48 5.81 0.76 -7.91
N GLN A 49 7.01 1.22 -7.56
CA GLN A 49 8.20 0.38 -7.54
C GLN A 49 8.09 -0.75 -6.51
N ALA A 50 7.54 -0.47 -5.32
CA ALA A 50 7.34 -1.47 -4.28
C ALA A 50 6.35 -2.56 -4.74
N LEU A 51 5.20 -2.16 -5.28
CA LEU A 51 4.20 -3.10 -5.83
C LEU A 51 4.77 -3.95 -6.95
N ALA A 52 5.54 -3.35 -7.87
CA ALA A 52 6.19 -4.09 -8.96
C ALA A 52 7.25 -5.07 -8.46
N ARG A 53 8.01 -4.70 -7.42
CA ARG A 53 9.04 -5.55 -6.82
C ARG A 53 8.45 -6.73 -6.04
N THR A 54 7.36 -6.51 -5.30
CA THR A 54 6.75 -7.53 -4.45
C THR A 54 5.73 -8.38 -5.19
N GLY A 55 5.16 -7.88 -6.29
CA GLY A 55 4.04 -8.52 -6.98
C GLY A 55 2.71 -8.39 -6.23
N LEU A 56 2.66 -7.61 -5.16
CA LEU A 56 1.45 -7.40 -4.37
C LEU A 56 0.40 -6.64 -5.19
N GLY A 57 -0.84 -7.12 -5.20
CA GLY A 57 -1.96 -6.40 -5.81
C GLY A 57 -2.28 -5.10 -5.07
N VAL A 58 -3.09 -4.24 -5.68
CA VAL A 58 -3.57 -3.01 -5.03
C VAL A 58 -5.03 -2.75 -5.37
N VAL A 59 -5.82 -2.38 -4.36
CA VAL A 59 -7.18 -1.85 -4.48
C VAL A 59 -7.20 -0.51 -3.76
N GLY A 60 -7.84 0.51 -4.33
CA GLY A 60 -7.79 1.87 -3.78
C GLY A 60 -9.13 2.34 -3.22
N HIS A 61 -9.11 2.87 -2.00
CA HIS A 61 -10.15 3.75 -1.45
C HIS A 61 -9.61 5.18 -1.42
N THR A 62 -9.73 5.86 -2.57
CA THR A 62 -9.04 7.13 -2.86
C THR A 62 -10.01 8.30 -2.98
N ALA A 63 -10.95 8.42 -2.03
CA ALA A 63 -12.03 9.43 -2.05
C ALA A 63 -11.51 10.88 -1.96
#